data_AF-A0A0N8GPA5-F1
#
_entry.id   AF-A0A0N8GPA5-F1
#
_cell.length_a   1.000
_cell.length_b   1.000
_cell.length_c   1.000
_cell.angle_alpha   90.00
_cell.angle_beta   90.00
_cell.angle_gamma   90.00
#
_symmetry.space_group_name_H-M   'P 1'
#
loop_
_entity.id
_entity.type
_entity.pdbx_description
1 polymer ?
#
loop_
_entity_poly.entity_id
_entity_poly.type
_entity_poly.pdbx_seq_one_letter_code
_entity_poly.pdbx_strand_id
1 'polypeptide(L)' 'MPQYKNRMYRKEWLSERRKLARALEGLEQNWDLEAEGIVLPTDDDGTALSVEQLRERIADLDGKLERYPNPQK' A
#
# COMPACT_ATOMS: atom_id res chain seq x y z
N MET A 1 -19.39 13.53 -19.63
CA MET A 1 -19.26 13.33 -18.17
C MET A 1 -18.31 12.16 -17.91
N PRO A 2 -17.01 12.32 -17.62
CA PRO A 2 -16.15 11.16 -17.35
C PRO A 2 -16.13 10.88 -15.84
N GLN A 3 -17.13 10.13 -15.33
CA GLN A 3 -17.22 9.73 -13.92
C GLN A 3 -16.40 8.46 -13.57
N TYR A 4 -15.58 7.93 -14.49
CA TYR A 4 -14.94 6.62 -14.31
C TYR A 4 -13.51 6.64 -13.72
N LYS A 5 -12.94 7.80 -13.39
CA LYS A 5 -11.54 7.86 -12.94
C LYS A 5 -11.35 7.48 -11.45
N ASN A 6 -12.25 7.86 -10.54
CA ASN A 6 -12.01 7.69 -9.10
C ASN A 6 -12.09 6.24 -8.57
N ARG A 7 -12.85 5.35 -9.21
CA ARG A 7 -13.07 3.99 -8.67
C ARG A 7 -11.90 3.04 -8.95
N MET A 8 -11.18 3.28 -10.05
CA MET A 8 -10.00 2.50 -10.42
C MET A 8 -8.87 2.75 -9.42
N TYR A 9 -8.62 4.03 -9.09
CA TYR A 9 -7.62 4.43 -8.10
C TYR A 9 -7.88 3.88 -6.69
N ARG A 10 -9.14 3.80 -6.22
CA ARG A 10 -9.42 3.24 -4.88
C ARG A 10 -9.03 1.76 -4.76
N LYS A 11 -9.34 0.95 -5.78
CA LYS A 11 -8.98 -0.48 -5.78
C LYS A 11 -7.46 -0.65 -5.81
N GLU A 12 -6.77 0.20 -6.57
CA GLU A 12 -5.31 0.24 -6.62
C GLU A 12 -4.72 0.65 -5.26
N TRP A 13 -5.22 1.71 -4.63
CA TRP A 13 -4.80 2.13 -3.29
C TRP A 13 -5.02 1.04 -2.23
N LEU A 14 -6.15 0.34 -2.27
CA LEU A 14 -6.41 -0.80 -1.38
C LEU A 14 -5.47 -1.99 -1.65
N SER A 15 -5.14 -2.23 -2.91
CA SER A 15 -4.18 -3.27 -3.30
C SER A 15 -2.79 -2.93 -2.78
N GLU A 16 -2.34 -1.71 -3.03
CA GLU A 16 -1.05 -1.19 -2.61
C GLU A 16 -0.92 -1.19 -1.08
N ARG A 17 -1.93 -0.68 -0.37
CA ARG A 17 -1.99 -0.67 1.08
C ARG A 17 -1.89 -2.07 1.69
N ARG A 18 -2.50 -3.08 1.06
CA ARG A 18 -2.38 -4.48 1.50
C ARG A 18 -0.98 -5.04 1.29
N LYS A 19 -0.34 -4.75 0.16
CA LYS A 19 1.05 -5.16 -0.11
C LYS A 19 2.01 -4.52 0.90
N LEU A 20 1.91 -3.21 1.09
CA LEU A 20 2.71 -2.45 2.05
C LEU A 20 2.52 -2.99 3.47
N ALA A 21 1.27 -3.23 3.88
CA ALA A 21 0.97 -3.77 5.22
C ALA A 21 1.54 -5.19 5.41
N ARG A 22 1.48 -6.05 4.37
CA ARG A 22 2.03 -7.41 4.44
C ARG A 22 3.57 -7.39 4.52
N ALA A 23 4.22 -6.52 3.75
CA ALA A 23 5.66 -6.33 3.83
C ALA A 23 6.09 -5.78 5.20
N LEU A 24 5.37 -4.79 5.72
CA LEU A 24 5.61 -4.24 7.06
C LEU A 24 5.45 -5.31 8.15
N GLU A 25 4.37 -6.10 8.11
CA GLU A 25 4.13 -7.19 9.06
C GLU A 25 5.27 -8.20 9.04
N GLY A 26 5.72 -8.62 7.85
CA GLY A 26 6.81 -9.58 7.72
C GLY A 26 8.15 -9.02 8.23
N LEU A 27 8.45 -7.75 7.99
CA LEU A 27 9.63 -7.10 8.56
C LEU A 27 9.56 -7.01 10.08
N GLU A 28 8.42 -6.62 10.65
CA GLU A 28 8.24 -6.50 12.10
C GLU A 28 8.30 -7.85 12.82
N GLN A 29 7.80 -8.91 12.18
CA GLN A 29 7.89 -10.28 12.70
C GLN A 29 9.19 -11.00 12.32
N ASN A 30 10.10 -10.31 11.63
CA ASN A 30 11.38 -10.85 11.17
C ASN A 30 11.23 -12.14 10.34
N TRP A 31 10.22 -12.18 9.47
CA TRP A 31 9.99 -13.26 8.53
C TRP A 31 11.02 -13.23 7.40
N ASP A 32 11.28 -14.39 6.83
CA ASP A 32 11.94 -14.50 5.54
C ASP A 32 10.94 -14.13 4.43
N LEU A 33 10.99 -12.87 4.00
CA LEU A 33 10.06 -12.32 3.02
C LEU A 33 10.15 -13.04 1.66
N GLU A 34 11.34 -13.52 1.26
CA GLU A 34 11.52 -14.24 0.00
C GLU A 34 10.86 -15.61 0.07
N ALA A 35 11.05 -16.34 1.18
CA ALA A 35 10.39 -17.63 1.40
C ALA A 35 8.85 -17.52 1.44
N GLU A 36 8.34 -16.41 1.99
CA GLU A 36 6.91 -16.10 2.04
C GLU A 36 6.36 -15.54 0.70
N GLY A 37 7.21 -15.33 -0.31
CA GLY A 37 6.84 -14.75 -1.60
C GLY A 37 6.39 -13.28 -1.51
N ILE A 38 6.81 -12.56 -0.47
CA ILE A 38 6.49 -11.15 -0.22
C ILE A 38 7.56 -10.29 -0.87
N VAL A 39 7.17 -9.51 -1.89
CA VAL A 39 8.07 -8.55 -2.54
C VAL A 39 8.10 -7.25 -1.75
N LEU A 40 9.30 -6.82 -1.36
CA LEU A 40 9.53 -5.53 -0.73
C LEU A 40 9.22 -4.39 -1.72
N PRO A 41 8.31 -3.47 -1.37
CA PRO A 41 8.09 -2.28 -2.16
C PRO A 41 9.35 -1.43 -2.20
N THR A 42 9.68 -0.87 -3.37
CA THR A 42 10.84 0.00 -3.56
C THR A 42 10.43 1.47 -3.69
N ASP A 43 11.36 2.37 -3.41
CA ASP A 43 11.26 3.79 -3.76
C ASP A 43 11.52 4.03 -5.26
N ASP A 44 11.51 5.31 -5.65
CA ASP A 44 11.72 5.75 -7.04
C ASP A 44 13.15 5.47 -7.53
N ASP A 45 14.11 5.34 -6.61
CA ASP A 45 15.50 4.98 -6.89
C ASP A 45 15.71 3.45 -6.95
N GLY A 46 14.65 2.66 -6.73
CA GLY A 46 14.69 1.19 -6.74
C GLY A 46 15.23 0.57 -5.45
N THR A 47 15.39 1.36 -4.38
CA THR A 47 15.81 0.88 -3.06
C THR A 47 14.61 0.37 -2.27
N ALA A 48 14.77 -0.75 -1.56
CA ALA A 48 13.70 -1.28 -0.71
C ALA A 48 13.30 -0.25 0.38
N LEU A 49 12.00 -0.04 0.53
CA LEU A 49 11.48 0.87 1.55
C LEU A 49 11.80 0.35 2.95
N SER A 50 12.22 1.27 3.82
CA SER A 50 12.37 1.02 5.25
C SER A 50 11.01 0.86 5.95
N VAL A 51 11.02 0.29 7.15
CA VAL A 51 9.84 0.14 8.02
C VAL A 51 9.11 1.48 8.22
N GLU A 52 9.86 2.57 8.45
CA GLU A 52 9.29 3.91 8.64
C GLU A 52 8.61 4.42 7.37
N GLN A 53 9.26 4.30 6.22
CA GLN A 53 8.70 4.70 4.92
C GLN A 53 7.44 3.88 4.55
N LEU A 54 7.42 2.59 4.87
CA LEU A 54 6.23 1.75 4.70
C LEU A 54 5.06 2.26 5.54
N ARG A 55 5.30 2.58 6.82
CA ARG A 55 4.28 3.13 7.73
C ARG A 55 3.74 4.47 7.22
N GLU A 56 4.60 5.38 6.78
CA GLU A 56 4.20 6.67 6.21
C GLU A 56 3.34 6.51 4.96
N ARG A 57 3.74 5.61 4.04
CA ARG A 57 3.01 5.37 2.80
C ARG A 57 1.66 4.70 3.04
N ILE A 58 1.57 3.82 4.04
CA ILE A 58 0.29 3.25 4.50
C ILE A 58 -0.60 4.38 5.05
N ALA A 59 -0.08 5.26 5.89
CA ALA A 59 -0.84 6.36 6.47
C ALA A 59 -1.38 7.33 5.39
N ASP A 60 -0.56 7.66 4.37
CA ASP A 60 -1.00 8.47 3.23
C ASP A 60 -2.13 7.78 2.43
N LEU A 61 -1.99 6.48 2.16
CA LEU A 61 -3.02 5.70 1.48
C LEU A 61 -4.31 5.61 2.30
N ASP A 62 -4.21 5.37 3.61
CA ASP A 62 -5.37 5.33 4.51
C ASP A 62 -6.08 6.70 4.50
N GLY A 63 -5.34 7.82 4.56
CA GLY A 63 -5.90 9.18 4.43
C GLY A 63 -6.58 9.44 3.07
N LYS A 64 -6.02 8.93 1.96
CA LYS A 64 -6.66 8.99 0.63
C LYS A 64 -7.94 8.16 0.59
N LEU A 65 -7.93 6.97 1.19
CA LEU A 65 -9.09 6.08 1.27
C LEU A 65 -10.21 6.67 2.14
N GLU A 66 -9.89 7.45 3.16
CA GLU A 66 -10.86 8.19 3.96
C GLU A 66 -11.48 9.37 3.20
N ARG A 67 -10.66 10.18 2.50
CA ARG A 67 -11.12 11.35 1.73
C ARG A 67 -11.97 10.98 0.52
N TYR A 68 -11.72 9.82 -0.09
CA TYR A 68 -12.47 9.33 -1.25
C TYR A 68 -13.21 8.03 -0.91
N PRO A 69 -14.22 8.09 -0.02
CA PRO A 69 -14.99 6.93 0.38
C PRO A 69 -15.74 6.36 -0.84
N ASN A 70 -15.96 5.04 -0.87
CA ASN A 70 -16.66 4.40 -1.97
C ASN A 70 -18.08 5.00 -2.09
N PRO A 71 -18.46 5.61 -3.23
CA PRO A 71 -19.75 6.30 -3.38
C PRO A 71 -20.96 5.36 -3.46
N GLN A 72 -20.78 4.05 -3.20
CA GLN A 72 -21.84 3.04 -3.18
C GLN A 72 -22.21 2.63 -1.75
N LYS A 73 -22.46 3.60 -0.88
CA LYS A 73 -23.24 3.38 0.34
C LYS A 73 -24.68 3.76 0.09
#